data_AF-A0A1B6FX29-F1
#
_entry.id   AF-A0A1B6FX29-F1
#
_cell.length_a   1.000
_cell.length_b   1.000
_cell.length_c   1.000
_cell.angle_alpha   90.00
_cell.angle_beta   90.00
_cell.angle_gamma   90.00
#
_symmetry.space_group_name_H-M   'P 1'
#
loop_
_entity.id
_entity.type
_entity.pdbx_description
1 polymer ?
#
loop_
_entity_poly.entity_id
_entity_poly.type
_entity_poly.pdbx_seq_one_letter_code
_entity_poly.pdbx_strand_id
1 'polypeptide(L)'
;RASKIRKLFNLSKQDDVRQFVIKRPLPLKEGKTKQRFRAPKIQRLITPVTLQRKRHRLALKKQRCLKRKEQAAEYAKLLAQRQKEAKVRRQEEIKRRRSASMRDSKSSATSAPHK
;
A
#
# COMPACT_ATOMS: atom_id res chain seq x y z
N ARG A 1 -2.34 -34.35 0.27
CA ARG A 1 -2.90 -33.09 0.85
C ARG A 1 -3.19 -33.33 2.33
N ALA A 2 -2.94 -32.36 3.21
CA ALA A 2 -3.12 -32.51 4.66
C ALA A 2 -4.55 -32.94 5.06
N SER A 3 -5.59 -32.40 4.41
CA SER A 3 -6.99 -32.74 4.71
C SER A 3 -7.35 -34.21 4.44
N LYS A 4 -6.72 -34.84 3.44
CA LYS A 4 -6.95 -36.26 3.14
C LYS A 4 -6.33 -37.17 4.19
N ILE A 5 -5.15 -36.80 4.71
CA ILE A 5 -4.46 -37.55 5.76
C ILE A 5 -5.30 -37.53 7.05
N ARG A 6 -5.86 -36.35 7.40
CA ARG A 6 -6.74 -36.24 8.57
C ARG A 6 -7.97 -37.14 8.48
N LYS A 7 -8.62 -37.20 7.31
CA LYS A 7 -9.77 -38.08 7.08
C LYS A 7 -9.41 -39.57 7.14
N LEU A 8 -8.24 -39.95 6.64
CA LEU A 8 -7.83 -41.35 6.57
C LEU A 8 -7.55 -41.93 7.96
N PHE A 9 -6.93 -41.14 8.83
CA PHE A 9 -6.54 -41.57 10.19
C PHE A 9 -7.47 -41.03 11.29
N ASN A 10 -8.64 -40.48 10.93
CA ASN A 10 -9.59 -39.85 11.86
C ASN A 10 -8.94 -38.83 12.83
N LEU A 11 -7.96 -38.06 12.33
CA LEU A 11 -7.24 -37.08 13.13
C LEU A 11 -8.06 -35.80 13.32
N SER A 12 -7.87 -35.17 14.47
CA SER A 12 -8.38 -33.85 14.77
C SER A 12 -7.64 -32.76 13.97
N LYS A 13 -8.11 -31.50 14.10
CA LYS A 13 -7.43 -30.36 13.46
C LYS A 13 -6.12 -29.98 14.15
N GLN A 14 -5.95 -30.33 15.43
CA GLN A 14 -4.78 -29.98 16.23
C GLN A 14 -3.62 -30.95 16.03
N ASP A 15 -3.92 -32.17 15.60
CA ASP A 15 -2.91 -33.21 15.43
C ASP A 15 -1.94 -32.90 14.28
N ASP A 16 -0.67 -33.24 14.48
CA ASP A 16 0.36 -33.08 13.47
C ASP A 16 0.31 -34.21 12.44
N VAL A 17 -0.21 -33.87 11.26
CA VAL A 17 -0.32 -34.77 10.11
C VAL A 17 1.04 -35.25 9.56
N ARG A 18 2.17 -34.64 9.95
CA ARG A 18 3.51 -35.04 9.46
C ARG A 18 3.93 -36.42 9.95
N GLN A 19 3.48 -36.80 11.13
CA GLN A 19 3.85 -38.07 11.76
C GLN A 19 3.13 -39.25 11.08
N PHE A 20 1.90 -39.03 10.62
CA PHE A 20 1.01 -40.05 10.05
C PHE A 20 1.12 -40.18 8.52
N VAL A 21 2.17 -39.65 7.89
CA VAL A 21 2.35 -39.81 6.45
C VAL A 21 2.83 -41.22 6.12
N ILE A 22 2.07 -41.95 5.30
CA ILE A 22 2.46 -43.25 4.79
C ILE A 22 3.73 -43.12 3.96
N LYS A 23 4.77 -43.90 4.31
CA LYS A 23 6.07 -43.90 3.64
C LYS A 23 6.18 -45.13 2.74
N ARG A 24 6.73 -44.94 1.54
CA ARG A 24 7.04 -46.03 0.62
C ARG A 24 8.44 -46.59 0.91
N PRO A 25 8.61 -47.92 1.10
CA PRO A 25 9.93 -48.53 1.12
C PRO A 25 10.58 -48.45 -0.26
N LEU A 26 11.85 -48.05 -0.30
CA LEU A 26 12.67 -48.08 -1.50
C LEU A 26 13.40 -49.43 -1.60
N PRO A 27 13.68 -49.92 -2.83
CA PRO A 27 14.49 -51.11 -3.02
C PRO A 27 15.89 -50.89 -2.40
N LEU A 28 16.43 -51.96 -1.82
CA LEU A 28 17.75 -51.95 -1.21
C LEU A 28 18.78 -51.75 -2.32
N LYS A 29 19.60 -50.70 -2.22
CA LYS A 29 20.73 -50.52 -3.14
C LYS A 29 21.90 -51.37 -2.65
N GLU A 30 22.63 -51.98 -3.59
CA GLU A 30 23.84 -52.73 -3.30
C GLU A 30 24.79 -51.91 -2.41
N GLY A 31 25.25 -52.52 -1.33
CA GLY A 31 26.12 -51.89 -0.31
C GLY A 31 25.39 -51.14 0.82
N LYS A 32 24.05 -51.12 0.89
CA LYS A 32 23.30 -50.52 2.01
C LYS A 32 22.54 -51.56 2.81
N THR A 33 22.88 -51.69 4.09
CA THR A 33 22.26 -52.65 5.03
C THR A 33 20.87 -52.23 5.54
N LYS A 34 20.53 -50.94 5.49
CA LYS A 34 19.25 -50.42 6.02
C LYS A 34 18.28 -50.03 4.90
N GLN A 35 17.04 -50.53 4.99
CA GLN A 35 15.96 -50.16 4.09
C GLN A 35 15.59 -48.68 4.25
N ARG A 36 15.54 -47.94 3.13
CA ARG A 36 15.17 -46.51 3.14
C ARG A 36 13.70 -46.33 2.81
N PHE A 37 13.07 -45.37 3.47
CA PHE A 37 11.68 -44.99 3.22
C PHE A 37 11.60 -43.57 2.64
N ARG A 38 10.65 -43.35 1.72
CA ARG A 38 10.33 -42.02 1.18
C ARG A 38 8.90 -41.64 1.50
N ALA A 39 8.73 -40.40 1.96
CA ALA A 39 7.42 -39.81 2.21
C ALA A 39 7.06 -38.82 1.09
N PRO A 40 5.78 -38.76 0.68
CA PRO A 40 5.30 -37.72 -0.22
C PRO A 40 5.29 -36.34 0.46
N LYS A 41 5.47 -35.27 -0.33
CA LYS A 41 5.34 -33.89 0.15
C LYS A 41 3.89 -33.60 0.52
N ILE A 42 3.67 -33.19 1.77
CA ILE A 42 2.33 -32.81 2.24
C ILE A 42 1.96 -31.44 1.67
N GLN A 43 0.97 -31.43 0.78
CA GLN A 43 0.40 -30.18 0.26
C GLN A 43 -0.71 -29.65 1.18
N ARG A 44 -0.92 -28.32 1.16
CA ARG A 44 -1.93 -27.60 1.95
C ARG A 44 -1.80 -27.78 3.48
N LEU A 45 -0.57 -28.00 3.95
CA LEU A 45 -0.23 -27.90 5.36
C LEU A 45 0.00 -26.43 5.72
N ILE A 46 -0.47 -26.00 6.89
CA ILE A 46 -0.16 -24.67 7.41
C ILE A 46 1.29 -24.68 7.86
N THR A 47 2.11 -23.80 7.28
CA THR A 47 3.54 -23.67 7.60
C THR A 47 3.90 -22.24 8.03
N PRO A 48 4.99 -22.03 8.79
CA PRO A 48 5.44 -20.69 9.17
C PRO A 48 5.60 -19.74 7.97
N VAL A 49 6.11 -20.25 6.84
CA VAL A 49 6.23 -19.51 5.58
C VAL A 49 4.88 -19.07 5.05
N THR A 50 3.84 -19.90 5.10
CA THR A 50 2.49 -19.50 4.67
C THR A 50 1.91 -18.41 5.58
N LEU A 51 2.16 -18.48 6.89
CA LEU A 51 1.75 -17.44 7.85
C LEU A 51 2.49 -16.13 7.59
N GLN A 52 3.80 -16.19 7.35
CA GLN A 52 4.62 -15.03 7.01
C GLN A 52 4.15 -14.37 5.70
N ARG A 53 3.91 -15.14 4.64
CA ARG A 53 3.36 -14.62 3.37
C ARG A 53 2.00 -13.95 3.56
N LYS A 54 1.14 -14.50 4.42
CA LYS A 54 -0.15 -13.89 4.78
C LYS A 54 0.04 -12.55 5.52
N ARG A 55 0.94 -12.49 6.50
CA ARG A 55 1.31 -11.26 7.23
C ARG A 55 1.86 -10.20 6.28
N HIS A 56 2.81 -10.57 5.42
CA HIS A 56 3.40 -9.69 4.42
C HIS A 56 2.36 -9.08 3.48
N ARG A 57 1.43 -9.89 2.97
CA ARG A 57 0.33 -9.39 2.11
C ARG A 57 -0.52 -8.32 2.81
N LEU A 58 -0.82 -8.51 4.10
CA LEU A 58 -1.57 -7.52 4.88
C LEU A 58 -0.74 -6.25 5.13
N ALA A 59 0.55 -6.39 5.42
CA ALA A 59 1.47 -5.25 5.59
C ALA A 59 1.54 -4.39 4.32
N LEU A 60 1.71 -5.01 3.14
CA LEU A 60 1.72 -4.29 1.86
C LEU A 60 0.41 -3.54 1.60
N LYS A 61 -0.75 -4.13 1.93
CA LYS A 61 -2.03 -3.42 1.81
C LYS A 61 -2.09 -2.19 2.70
N LYS A 62 -1.65 -2.30 3.96
CA LYS A 62 -1.58 -1.16 4.89
C LYS A 62 -0.64 -0.07 4.37
N GLN A 63 0.58 -0.44 3.94
CA GLN A 63 1.55 0.50 3.38
C GLN A 63 1.00 1.25 2.16
N ARG A 64 0.30 0.57 1.24
CA ARG A 64 -0.34 1.22 0.09
C ARG A 64 -1.40 2.24 0.49
N CYS A 65 -2.21 1.93 1.50
CA CYS A 65 -3.22 2.86 2.02
C CYS A 65 -2.58 4.08 2.67
N LEU A 66 -1.52 3.89 3.48
CA LEU A 66 -0.79 4.99 4.11
C LEU A 66 -0.15 5.90 3.06
N LYS A 67 0.60 5.32 2.11
CA LYS A 67 1.21 6.07 1.00
C LYS A 67 0.19 6.91 0.23
N ARG A 68 -0.99 6.34 -0.08
CA ARG A 68 -2.06 7.09 -0.75
C ARG A 68 -2.54 8.28 0.07
N LYS A 69 -2.73 8.10 1.38
CA LYS A 69 -3.16 9.18 2.28
C LYS A 69 -2.11 10.28 2.39
N GLU A 70 -0.84 9.91 2.52
CA GLU A 70 0.30 10.85 2.57
C GLU A 70 0.38 11.67 1.29
N GLN A 71 0.34 11.02 0.12
CA GLN A 71 0.38 11.70 -1.18
C GLN A 71 -0.80 12.66 -1.38
N ALA A 72 -2.01 12.25 -0.97
CA ALA A 72 -3.19 13.12 -1.05
C ALA A 72 -3.05 14.34 -0.13
N ALA A 73 -2.52 14.15 1.09
CA ALA A 73 -2.29 15.24 2.03
C ALA A 73 -1.20 16.21 1.53
N GLU A 74 -0.12 15.68 0.95
CA GLU A 74 0.96 16.48 0.36
C GLU A 74 0.45 17.31 -0.83
N TYR A 75 -0.31 16.69 -1.73
CA TYR A 75 -0.89 17.38 -2.87
C TYR A 75 -1.89 18.47 -2.45
N ALA A 76 -2.73 18.20 -1.44
CA ALA A 76 -3.64 19.19 -0.89
C ALA A 76 -2.92 20.41 -0.30
N LYS A 77 -1.80 20.20 0.41
CA LYS A 77 -0.95 21.29 0.92
C LYS A 77 -0.38 22.13 -0.23
N LEU A 78 0.14 21.48 -1.28
CA LEU A 78 0.67 22.16 -2.46
C LEU A 78 -0.39 23.01 -3.15
N LEU A 79 -1.60 22.46 -3.33
CA LEU A 79 -2.72 23.20 -3.93
C LEU A 79 -3.12 24.42 -3.09
N ALA A 80 -3.20 24.28 -1.77
CA ALA A 80 -3.53 25.39 -0.88
C ALA A 80 -2.50 26.52 -0.98
N GLN A 81 -1.20 26.19 -1.07
CA GLN A 81 -0.14 27.18 -1.27
C GLN A 81 -0.30 27.90 -2.62
N ARG A 82 -0.49 27.17 -3.72
CA ARG A 82 -0.68 27.75 -5.07
C ARG A 82 -1.91 28.64 -5.16
N GLN A 83 -3.02 28.24 -4.54
CA GLN A 83 -4.23 29.06 -4.50
C GLN A 83 -4.03 30.36 -3.71
N LYS A 84 -3.29 30.30 -2.59
CA LYS A 84 -2.94 31.48 -1.81
C LYS A 84 -2.07 32.45 -2.61
N GLU A 85 -1.02 31.95 -3.26
CA GLU A 85 -0.14 32.73 -4.14
C GLU A 85 -0.93 33.40 -5.28
N ALA A 86 -1.79 32.64 -5.98
CA ALA A 86 -2.64 33.17 -7.05
C ALA A 86 -3.61 34.24 -6.57
N LYS A 87 -4.19 34.07 -5.37
CA LYS A 87 -5.09 35.06 -4.76
C LYS A 87 -4.34 36.35 -4.42
N VAL A 88 -3.13 36.26 -3.87
CA VAL A 88 -2.29 37.43 -3.58
C VAL A 88 -1.94 38.17 -4.87
N ARG A 89 -1.45 37.46 -5.89
CA ARG A 89 -1.13 38.04 -7.20
C ARG A 89 -2.32 38.78 -7.83
N ARG A 90 -3.51 38.17 -7.79
CA ARG A 90 -4.75 38.81 -8.28
C ARG A 90 -5.12 40.06 -7.48
N GLN A 91 -4.94 40.04 -6.16
CA GLN A 91 -5.20 41.21 -5.32
C GLN A 91 -4.22 42.35 -5.59
N GLU A 92 -2.94 42.07 -5.81
CA GLU A 92 -1.93 43.06 -6.19
C GLU A 92 -2.26 43.71 -7.54
N GLU A 93 -2.66 42.92 -8.53
CA GLU A 93 -3.06 43.43 -9.84
C GLU A 93 -4.29 44.34 -9.75
N ILE A 94 -5.31 43.95 -8.98
CA ILE A 94 -6.49 44.79 -8.74
C ILE A 94 -6.11 46.08 -8.03
N LYS A 95 -5.23 46.03 -7.02
CA LYS A 95 -4.73 47.23 -6.32
C LYS A 95 -4.00 48.16 -7.29
N ARG A 96 -3.14 47.63 -8.16
CA ARG A 96 -2.44 48.40 -9.20
C ARG A 96 -3.42 49.04 -10.20
N ARG A 97 -4.46 48.32 -10.62
CA ARG A 97 -5.49 48.88 -11.52
C ARG A 97 -6.26 50.01 -10.85
N ARG A 98 -6.65 49.84 -9.58
CA ARG A 98 -7.36 50.88 -8.81
C ARG A 98 -6.51 52.11 -8.56
N SER A 99 -5.22 51.96 -8.25
CA SER A 99 -4.33 53.11 -8.07
C SER A 99 -4.09 53.86 -9.38
N ALA A 100 -3.99 53.15 -10.52
CA ALA A 100 -3.91 53.77 -11.83
C ALA A 100 -5.17 54.57 -12.17
N SER A 101 -6.37 54.00 -11.98
CA SER A 101 -7.63 54.71 -12.26
C SER A 101 -7.83 55.94 -11.37
N MET A 102 -7.46 55.86 -10.10
CA MET A 102 -7.53 57.02 -9.18
C MET A 102 -6.57 58.15 -9.58
N ARG A 103 -5.44 57.83 -10.22
CA ARG A 103 -4.48 58.83 -10.70
C ARG A 103 -5.03 59.60 -11.91
N ASP A 104 -5.65 58.90 -12.86
CA ASP A 104 -6.32 59.53 -14.02
C ASP A 104 -7.52 60.40 -13.62
N SER A 105 -8.28 59.99 -12.59
CA SER A 105 -9.38 60.81 -12.08
C SER A 105 -8.88 62.11 -11.42
N LYS A 106 -7.74 62.07 -10.72
CA LYS A 106 -7.17 63.27 -10.07
C LYS A 106 -6.58 64.27 -11.07
N SER A 107 -5.95 63.81 -12.15
CA SER A 107 -5.41 64.69 -13.20
C SER A 107 -6.50 65.42 -13.99
N SER A 108 -7.65 64.77 -14.19
CA SER A 108 -8.83 65.39 -14.82
C SER A 108 -9.52 66.45 -13.96
N ALA A 109 -9.52 66.31 -12.63
CA ALA A 109 -10.09 67.30 -11.72
C ALA A 109 -9.24 68.59 -11.61
N THR A 110 -7.91 68.48 -11.74
CA THR A 110 -7.00 69.64 -11.74
C THR A 110 -7.00 70.44 -13.04
N SER A 111 -7.63 69.95 -14.10
CA SER A 111 -7.70 70.59 -15.42
C SER A 111 -9.07 71.18 -15.75
N ALA A 112 -10.01 71.20 -14.79
CA ALA A 112 -11.30 71.87 -14.96
C ALA A 112 -11.11 73.42 -14.90
N PRO A 113 -11.55 74.17 -15.92
CA PRO A 113 -11.40 75.63 -15.91
C PRO A 113 -12.34 76.24 -14.86
N HIS A 114 -11.79 77.07 -13.98
CA HIS A 114 -12.58 77.92 -13.09
C HIS A 114 -13.31 78.97 -13.93
N LYS A 115 -14.63 79.06 -13.77
CA LYS A 115 -15.47 80.12 -14.36
C LYS A 115 -15.20 81.46 -13.71
#